data_AF-A0A359BEQ7-F1
#
_entry.id   AF-A0A359BEQ7-F1
#
_cell.length_a   1.000
_cell.length_b   1.000
_cell.length_c   1.000
_cell.angle_alpha   90.00
_cell.angle_beta   90.00
_cell.angle_gamma   90.00
#
_symmetry.space_group_name_H-M   'P 1'
#
loop_
_entity.id
_entity.type
_entity.pdbx_description
1 polymer ?
#
loop_
_entity_poly.entity_id
_entity_poly.type
_entity_poly.pdbx_seq_one_letter_code
_entity_poly.pdbx_strand_id
1 'polypeptide(L)' 'VSSQVGCSLDCSFCSTGKQGFNKNLTAAEIIGQVFLATQSFGLPVKDSQK' A
#
# COMPACT_ATOMS: atom_id res chain seq x y z
N VAL A 1 3.02 0.57 4.10
CA VAL A 1 2.32 1.05 2.88
C VAL A 1 2.95 0.38 1.69
N SER A 2 2.19 -0.39 0.94
CA SER A 2 2.59 -1.08 -0.28
C SER A 2 2.41 -0.17 -1.49
N SER A 3 3.21 -0.37 -2.53
CA SER A 3 3.16 0.34 -3.82
C SER A 3 2.82 -0.57 -5.00
N GLN A 4 2.92 -1.88 -4.83
CA GLN A 4 2.66 -2.91 -5.84
C GLN A 4 1.91 -4.08 -5.20
N VAL A 5 1.17 -4.83 -6.02
CA VAL A 5 0.70 -6.17 -5.66
C VAL A 5 1.74 -7.16 -6.16
N GLY A 6 2.46 -7.77 -5.22
CA GLY A 6 3.68 -8.50 -5.53
C GLY A 6 4.87 -7.57 -5.76
N CYS A 7 5.98 -8.12 -6.28
CA CYS A 7 7.18 -7.36 -6.60
C CYS A 7 7.87 -7.97 -7.83
N SER A 8 8.33 -7.14 -8.77
CA SER A 8 9.05 -7.60 -9.97
C SER A 8 10.49 -8.05 -9.68
N LEU A 9 11.00 -7.75 -8.49
CA LEU A 9 12.34 -8.14 -8.06
C LEU A 9 12.29 -9.49 -7.35
N ASP A 10 13.06 -10.46 -7.84
CA ASP A 10 13.18 -11.79 -7.26
C ASP A 10 14.26 -11.85 -6.18
N CYS A 11 14.10 -11.03 -5.14
CA CYS A 11 15.03 -11.04 -4.01
C CYS A 11 14.85 -12.35 -3.22
N SER A 12 15.89 -13.19 -3.16
CA SER A 12 15.86 -14.51 -2.53
C SER A 12 15.41 -14.54 -1.06
N PHE A 13 15.64 -13.43 -0.35
CA PHE A 13 15.28 -13.22 1.05
C PHE A 13 13.88 -12.60 1.24
N CYS A 14 13.22 -12.12 0.19
CA CYS A 14 11.95 -11.40 0.29
C CYS A 14 10.77 -12.33 -0.02
N SER A 15 9.87 -12.51 0.95
CA SER A 15 8.64 -13.29 0.74
C SER A 15 7.79 -12.73 -0.41
N THR A 16 7.69 -11.40 -0.53
CA THR A 16 6.94 -10.73 -1.60
C THR A 16 7.60 -10.92 -2.98
N GLY A 17 8.94 -10.97 -3.05
CA GLY A 17 9.65 -11.25 -4.31
C GLY A 17 9.30 -12.62 -4.87
N LYS A 18 9.20 -13.63 -4.00
CA LYS A 18 8.80 -15.00 -4.38
C LYS A 18 7.38 -15.12 -4.90
N GLN A 19 6.50 -14.15 -4.60
CA GLN A 19 5.13 -14.13 -5.13
C GLN A 19 5.06 -13.65 -6.58
N GLY A 20 6.14 -13.04 -7.09
CA GLY A 20 6.19 -12.42 -8.41
C GLY A 20 5.43 -11.10 -8.47
N PHE A 21 5.37 -10.51 -9.67
CA PHE A 21 4.68 -9.24 -9.93
C PHE A 21 3.28 -9.47 -10.48
N ASN A 22 2.31 -8.72 -9.98
CA ASN A 22 0.95 -8.69 -10.53
C ASN A 22 0.63 -7.33 -11.18
N LYS A 23 0.62 -6.24 -10.39
CA LYS A 23 0.36 -4.89 -10.89
C LYS A 23 0.96 -3.80 -9.99
N ASN A 24 1.11 -2.60 -10.55
CA ASN A 24 1.32 -1.39 -9.75
C ASN A 24 0.01 -0.94 -9.11
N LEU A 25 0.09 -0.35 -7.92
CA LEU A 25 -1.05 0.28 -7.27
C LEU A 25 -1.27 1.68 -7.84
N THR A 26 -2.54 2.08 -7.95
CA THR A 26 -2.92 3.45 -8.23
C THR A 26 -2.62 4.34 -7.01
N ALA A 27 -2.51 5.66 -7.22
CA ALA A 27 -2.31 6.60 -6.12
C ALA A 27 -3.41 6.48 -5.05
N ALA A 28 -4.65 6.22 -5.46
CA ALA A 28 -5.78 5.98 -4.57
C ALA A 28 -5.60 4.72 -3.70
N GLU A 29 -5.14 3.60 -4.28
CA GLU A 29 -4.85 2.37 -3.53
C GLU A 29 -3.67 2.55 -2.55
N ILE A 30 -2.72 3.43 -2.84
CA ILE A 30 -1.59 3.74 -1.94
C ILE A 30 -2.05 4.62 -0.77
N ILE A 31 -2.70 5.75 -1.04
CA ILE A 31 -3.16 6.66 0.03
C ILE A 31 -4.29 6.04 0.87
N GLY A 32 -5.13 5.18 0.26
CA GLY A 32 -6.18 4.45 0.94
C GLY A 32 -5.66 3.57 2.08
N GLN A 33 -4.46 3.00 1.96
CA GLN A 33 -3.85 2.24 3.05
C GLN A 33 -3.54 3.10 4.27
N VAL A 34 -3.05 4.33 4.05
CA VAL A 34 -2.76 5.27 5.13
C VAL A 34 -4.07 5.74 5.75
N PHE A 35 -5.07 6.09 4.93
CA PHE A 35 -6.39 6.49 5.40
C PHE A 35 -7.03 5.40 6.30
N LEU A 36 -7.05 4.15 5.84
CA LEU A 36 -7.56 3.02 6.61
C LEU A 36 -6.78 2.80 7.91
N ALA A 37 -5.45 2.93 7.88
CA ALA A 37 -4.64 2.84 9.09
C ALA A 37 -4.98 3.98 10.08
N THR A 38 -5.05 5.23 9.62
CA THR A 38 -5.42 6.39 10.44
C THR A 38 -6.77 6.19 11.14
N GLN A 39 -7.78 5.72 10.40
CA GLN A 39 -9.09 5.40 10.97
C GLN A 39 -9.02 4.28 12.00
N SER A 40 -8.21 3.23 11.74
CA SER A 40 -8.03 2.10 12.66
C SER A 40 -7.33 2.48 13.98
N PHE A 41 -6.49 3.52 13.96
CA PHE A 41 -5.82 4.05 15.15
C PHE A 41 -6.60 5.20 15.83
N GLY A 42 -7.83 5.48 15.40
CA GLY A 42 -8.67 6.55 15.97
C GLY A 42 -8.09 7.95 15.77
N LEU A 43 -7.22 8.11 14.78
CA LEU A 43 -6.61 9.41 14.48
C LEU A 43 -7.59 10.23 13.63
N PRO A 44 -7.71 11.54 13.88
CA PRO A 44 -8.59 12.38 13.10
C PRO A 44 -8.05 12.52 11.68
N VAL A 45 -8.72 11.93 10.69
CA VAL A 45 -8.47 12.28 9.29
C VAL A 45 -9.10 13.64 9.05
N LYS A 46 -8.26 14.65 8.80
CA LYS A 46 -8.74 15.93 8.30
C LYS A 46 -9.09 15.74 6.84
N ASP A 47 -10.38 15.68 6.52
CA ASP A 47 -10.83 15.84 5.15
C ASP A 47 -10.45 17.26 4.69
N SER A 48 -9.32 17.38 3.99
CA SER A 48 -8.93 18.63 3.29
C SER A 48 -9.78 18.83 2.03
N GLN A 49 -11.07 18.51 2.09
CA GLN A 49 -12.05 18.75 1.05
C GLN A 49 -12.96 19.88 1.53
N LYS A 50 -12.48 21.11 1.34
CA LYS A 50 -13.34 22.26 1.07
C LYS A 50 -12.95 22.83 -0.28
#